data_AF-R8BX24-F1
#
_entry.id   AF-R8BX24-F1
#
_cell.length_a   1.000
_cell.length_b   1.000
_cell.length_c   1.000
_cell.angle_alpha   90.00
_cell.angle_beta   90.00
_cell.angle_gamma   90.00
#
_symmetry.space_group_name_H-M   'P 1'
#
loop_
_entity.id
_entity.type
_entity.pdbx_description
1 polymer ?
#
loop_
_entity_poly.entity_id
_entity_poly.type
_entity_poly.pdbx_seq_one_letter_code
_entity_poly.pdbx_strand_id
1 'polypeptide(L)'
;MVGCILGGGNNGMNGLHGFMIDNVVSFRLITAEGKSLELSSSSTGEEKALYYALCGGGLGLGVVTELTLKAFPISALNMQEEGIWTRRLIFPPPAIGFAAETFLKLQPPLPSMNTVLAFMRAPPGTPAPGAPMIALTAMSYGPGQEAEKAMALLFDPEIIGKAINPATVYTPLPLSSAAFEPLNVHGDFKDGSSSFLKTLNAETITAGFRQWLEFTDKYPDGKRTLLVIAGFNTKKLAEYGEIPEGKAKFCEIRDRNFFASTWGWCTTPETATAMWSFQNEFNALCRKNDTAIPRTFANNLTPETKLEELHSDEKIAELKRVKKTWDPEGLFWSLYGEKSS
;
A
#
# COMPACT_ATOMS: atom_id res chain seq x y z
N MET A 1 11.31 -7.38 -4.51
CA MET A 1 10.75 -7.96 -3.27
C MET A 1 11.42 -7.38 -2.02
N VAL A 2 12.73 -7.56 -1.83
CA VAL A 2 13.46 -7.12 -0.62
C VAL A 2 13.18 -5.68 -0.22
N GLY A 3 13.30 -4.71 -1.14
CA GLY A 3 13.04 -3.30 -0.82
C GLY A 3 11.63 -3.04 -0.25
N CYS A 4 10.62 -3.74 -0.76
CA CYS A 4 9.24 -3.64 -0.25
C CYS A 4 9.14 -4.12 1.21
N ILE A 5 9.88 -5.16 1.57
CA ILE A 5 9.92 -5.70 2.93
C ILE A 5 10.67 -4.74 3.86
N LEU A 6 11.78 -4.18 3.41
CA LEU A 6 12.55 -3.22 4.21
C LEU A 6 11.73 -2.00 4.63
N GLY A 7 10.78 -1.56 3.81
CA GLY A 7 9.83 -0.50 4.17
C GLY A 7 8.48 -0.97 4.76
N GLY A 8 8.32 -2.25 5.08
CA GLY A 8 7.13 -2.82 5.74
C GLY A 8 6.39 -3.87 4.90
N GLY A 9 5.94 -3.46 3.71
CA GLY A 9 5.31 -4.32 2.71
C GLY A 9 3.80 -4.50 2.92
N ASN A 10 3.02 -3.85 2.04
CA ASN A 10 1.55 -3.85 2.02
C ASN A 10 1.02 -4.81 0.95
N ASN A 11 0.05 -5.67 1.26
CA ASN A 11 -0.60 -6.54 0.25
C ASN A 11 -2.05 -6.91 0.63
N GLY A 12 -2.75 -7.59 -0.28
CA GLY A 12 -4.16 -7.97 -0.09
C GLY A 12 -4.44 -8.98 1.02
N MET A 13 -3.41 -9.68 1.53
CA MET A 13 -3.52 -10.70 2.58
C MET A 13 -3.10 -10.18 3.97
N ASN A 14 -2.94 -8.87 4.15
CA ASN A 14 -2.57 -8.28 5.46
C ASN A 14 -3.50 -8.73 6.59
N GLY A 15 -4.81 -8.83 6.31
CA GLY A 15 -5.80 -9.25 7.31
C GLY A 15 -5.64 -10.70 7.77
N LEU A 16 -4.95 -11.55 7.00
CA LEU A 16 -4.66 -12.95 7.33
C LEU A 16 -3.30 -13.13 8.00
N HIS A 17 -2.26 -12.48 7.45
CA HIS A 17 -0.86 -12.79 7.77
C HIS A 17 -0.05 -11.60 8.28
N GLY A 18 -0.65 -10.42 8.39
CA GLY A 18 0.04 -9.18 8.73
C GLY A 18 0.84 -8.60 7.55
N PHE A 19 1.67 -7.58 7.83
CA PHE A 19 2.53 -7.00 6.79
C PHE A 19 3.67 -7.97 6.43
N MET A 20 4.36 -7.72 5.32
CA MET A 20 5.44 -8.63 4.89
C MET A 20 6.53 -8.79 5.97
N ILE A 21 6.85 -7.72 6.71
CA ILE A 21 7.79 -7.74 7.84
C ILE A 21 7.37 -8.66 9.00
N ASP A 22 6.09 -8.95 9.18
CA ASP A 22 5.60 -9.86 10.22
C ASP A 22 5.93 -11.33 9.91
N ASN A 23 6.27 -11.58 8.64
CA ASN A 23 6.55 -12.90 8.08
C ASN A 23 8.04 -13.14 7.83
N VAL A 24 8.91 -12.18 8.14
CA VAL A 24 10.36 -12.36 8.10
C VAL A 24 10.82 -13.31 9.21
N VAL A 25 11.65 -14.28 8.82
CA VAL A 25 12.34 -15.21 9.72
C VAL A 25 13.79 -14.78 9.94
N SER A 26 14.50 -14.49 8.84
CA SER A 26 15.90 -14.04 8.89
C SER A 26 16.32 -13.26 7.65
N PHE A 27 17.43 -12.53 7.78
CA PHE A 27 18.16 -11.89 6.68
C PHE A 27 19.61 -12.36 6.70
N ARG A 28 20.19 -12.61 5.51
CA ARG A 28 21.64 -12.51 5.31
C ARG A 28 21.97 -11.13 4.78
N LEU A 29 22.88 -10.43 5.47
CA LEU A 29 23.22 -9.05 5.19
C LEU A 29 24.74 -8.89 5.03
N ILE A 30 25.17 -8.12 4.03
CA ILE A 30 26.54 -7.58 3.94
C ILE A 30 26.54 -6.16 4.52
N THR A 31 27.37 -5.94 5.56
CA THR A 31 27.51 -4.64 6.23
C THR A 31 28.39 -3.66 5.43
N ALA A 32 28.48 -2.41 5.89
CA ALA A 32 29.35 -1.41 5.25
C ALA A 32 30.84 -1.79 5.32
N GLU A 33 31.23 -2.57 6.32
CA GLU A 33 32.58 -3.14 6.47
C GLU A 33 32.80 -4.39 5.58
N GLY A 34 31.81 -4.81 4.79
CA GLY A 34 31.89 -5.99 3.94
C GLY A 34 31.74 -7.33 4.68
N LYS A 35 31.28 -7.32 5.94
CA LYS A 35 31.05 -8.55 6.73
C LYS A 35 29.67 -9.14 6.43
N SER A 36 29.60 -10.46 6.36
CA SER A 36 28.32 -11.19 6.25
C SER A 36 27.75 -11.49 7.63
N LEU A 37 26.49 -11.13 7.85
CA LEU A 37 25.73 -11.41 9.07
C LEU A 37 24.49 -12.25 8.78
N GLU A 38 24.12 -13.07 9.77
CA GLU A 38 22.84 -13.78 9.82
C GLU A 38 21.99 -13.14 10.93
N LEU A 39 20.90 -12.49 10.54
CA LEU A 39 20.08 -11.67 11.44
C LEU A 39 18.70 -12.30 11.59
N SER A 40 18.23 -12.45 12.83
CA SER A 40 16.90 -12.98 13.13
C SER A 40 16.38 -12.43 14.46
N SER A 41 15.16 -12.82 14.85
CA SER A 41 14.60 -12.46 16.16
C SER A 41 15.36 -13.07 17.35
N SER A 42 16.19 -14.09 17.13
CA SER A 42 17.06 -14.68 18.15
C SER A 42 18.45 -14.04 18.25
N SER A 43 18.81 -13.12 17.35
CA SER A 43 20.04 -12.34 17.46
C SER A 43 20.06 -11.53 18.77
N THR A 44 21.24 -11.08 19.20
CA THR A 44 21.45 -10.34 20.45
C THR A 44 22.17 -9.01 20.23
N GLY A 45 22.02 -8.06 21.15
CA GLY A 45 22.70 -6.76 21.08
C GLY A 45 22.39 -5.98 19.80
N GLU A 46 23.44 -5.42 19.18
CA GLU A 46 23.33 -4.58 17.98
C GLU A 46 22.81 -5.33 16.75
N GLU A 47 23.07 -6.62 16.63
CA GLU A 47 22.54 -7.44 15.53
C GLU A 47 21.02 -7.58 15.64
N LYS A 48 20.50 -7.70 16.88
CA LYS A 48 19.05 -7.73 17.11
C LYS A 48 18.40 -6.41 16.75
N ALA A 49 19.03 -5.30 17.12
CA ALA A 49 18.56 -3.97 16.75
C ALA A 49 18.54 -3.79 15.23
N LEU A 50 19.59 -4.25 14.53
CA LEU A 50 19.67 -4.23 13.07
C LEU A 50 18.58 -5.10 12.41
N TYR A 51 18.35 -6.32 12.92
CA TYR A 51 17.26 -7.19 12.45
C TYR A 51 15.91 -6.47 12.48
N TYR A 52 15.58 -5.83 13.61
CA TYR A 52 14.32 -5.12 13.72
C TYR A 52 14.28 -3.86 12.85
N ALA A 53 15.39 -3.11 12.73
CA ALA A 53 15.48 -1.95 11.86
C ALA A 53 15.24 -2.30 10.37
N LEU A 54 15.71 -3.46 9.91
CA LEU A 54 15.39 -4.00 8.58
C LEU A 54 13.91 -4.36 8.41
N CYS A 55 13.15 -4.52 9.49
CA CYS A 55 11.73 -4.80 9.47
C CYS A 55 10.89 -3.51 9.49
N GLY A 56 10.99 -2.69 8.44
CA GLY A 56 10.16 -1.51 8.22
C GLY A 56 10.86 -0.16 8.37
N GLY A 57 12.14 -0.15 8.75
CA GLY A 57 12.95 1.06 8.85
C GLY A 57 13.25 1.70 7.50
N GLY A 58 13.24 0.94 6.41
CA GLY A 58 13.58 1.40 5.06
C GLY A 58 14.97 0.97 4.61
N LEU A 59 15.52 1.68 3.62
CA LEU A 59 16.78 1.33 2.96
C LEU A 59 18.01 1.88 3.70
N GLY A 60 19.18 1.33 3.35
CA GLY A 60 20.47 1.93 3.69
C GLY A 60 21.13 1.40 4.97
N LEU A 61 20.82 0.17 5.39
CA LEU A 61 21.44 -0.49 6.55
C LEU A 61 22.39 -1.64 6.17
N GLY A 62 22.62 -1.84 4.87
CA GLY A 62 23.44 -2.92 4.33
C GLY A 62 22.86 -3.48 3.03
N VAL A 63 23.52 -4.49 2.47
CA VAL A 63 23.06 -5.21 1.27
C VAL A 63 22.50 -6.56 1.70
N VAL A 64 21.18 -6.73 1.60
CA VAL A 64 20.52 -8.02 1.87
C VAL A 64 20.78 -8.96 0.69
N THR A 65 21.40 -10.09 0.96
CA THR A 65 21.72 -11.12 -0.05
C THR A 65 20.81 -12.35 0.06
N GLU A 66 20.24 -12.61 1.23
CA GLU A 66 19.28 -13.69 1.45
C GLU A 66 18.16 -13.22 2.39
N LEU A 67 16.97 -13.75 2.18
CA LEU A 67 15.79 -13.50 2.99
C LEU A 67 15.03 -14.80 3.18
N THR A 68 14.75 -15.15 4.43
CA THR A 68 13.85 -16.26 4.77
C THR A 68 12.51 -15.73 5.23
N LEU A 69 11.42 -16.21 4.61
CA LEU A 69 10.04 -15.83 4.92
C LEU A 69 9.23 -17.04 5.38
N LYS A 70 8.25 -16.79 6.25
CA LYS A 70 7.18 -17.74 6.52
C LYS A 70 6.38 -17.98 5.24
N ALA A 71 6.06 -19.24 4.97
CA ALA A 71 5.17 -19.64 3.89
C ALA A 71 3.86 -20.17 4.46
N PHE A 72 2.77 -19.94 3.74
CA PHE A 72 1.44 -20.36 4.12
C PHE A 72 0.84 -21.25 3.02
N PRO A 73 0.25 -22.41 3.37
CA PRO A 73 -0.31 -23.31 2.38
C PRO A 73 -1.54 -22.68 1.73
N ILE A 74 -1.55 -22.59 0.40
CA ILE A 74 -2.69 -22.05 -0.37
C ILE A 74 -3.96 -22.86 -0.11
N SER A 75 -3.84 -24.17 0.12
CA SER A 75 -4.97 -25.04 0.45
C SER A 75 -5.72 -24.62 1.71
N ALA A 76 -5.07 -23.94 2.66
CA ALA A 76 -5.73 -23.44 3.87
C ALA A 76 -6.67 -22.26 3.60
N LEU A 77 -6.58 -21.63 2.42
CA LEU A 77 -7.46 -20.53 2.02
C LEU A 77 -8.83 -21.04 1.52
N ASN A 78 -8.96 -22.32 1.16
CA ASN A 78 -10.22 -22.90 0.64
C ASN A 78 -10.85 -22.07 -0.50
N MET A 79 -10.02 -21.52 -1.39
CA MET A 79 -10.48 -20.73 -2.53
C MET A 79 -11.21 -21.61 -3.53
N GLN A 80 -12.39 -21.17 -3.98
CA GLN A 80 -13.08 -21.83 -5.09
C GLN A 80 -12.24 -21.72 -6.37
N GLU A 81 -12.11 -22.83 -7.11
CA GLU A 81 -11.33 -22.91 -8.36
C GLU A 81 -9.87 -22.45 -8.19
N GLU A 82 -9.33 -22.51 -6.96
CA GLU A 82 -8.00 -21.99 -6.59
C GLU A 82 -7.78 -20.51 -7.00
N GLY A 83 -8.88 -19.75 -7.15
CA GLY A 83 -8.89 -18.39 -7.65
C GLY A 83 -9.27 -17.37 -6.59
N ILE A 84 -8.64 -16.20 -6.68
CA ILE A 84 -9.04 -14.99 -5.96
C ILE A 84 -10.41 -14.57 -6.48
N TRP A 85 -11.43 -14.68 -5.64
CA TRP A 85 -12.75 -14.15 -5.94
C TRP A 85 -12.68 -12.63 -6.00
N THR A 86 -13.17 -12.03 -7.09
CA THR A 86 -13.17 -10.59 -7.29
C THR A 86 -14.53 -10.14 -7.80
N ARG A 87 -15.19 -9.24 -7.05
CA ARG A 87 -16.38 -8.51 -7.49
C ARG A 87 -15.99 -7.09 -7.86
N ARG A 88 -16.27 -6.69 -9.10
CA ARG A 88 -15.94 -5.36 -9.63
C ARG A 88 -17.17 -4.67 -10.19
N LEU A 89 -17.38 -3.42 -9.78
CA LEU A 89 -18.38 -2.52 -10.33
C LEU A 89 -17.67 -1.26 -10.85
N ILE A 90 -17.99 -0.86 -12.08
CA ILE A 90 -17.51 0.38 -12.70
C ILE A 90 -18.63 1.40 -12.69
N PHE A 91 -18.38 2.57 -12.12
CA PHE A 91 -19.32 3.69 -12.05
C PHE A 91 -18.86 4.85 -12.94
N PRO A 92 -19.80 5.59 -13.56
CA PRO A 92 -19.47 6.83 -14.25
C PRO A 92 -19.16 7.96 -13.24
N PRO A 93 -18.43 9.02 -13.66
CA PRO A 93 -18.06 10.14 -12.80
C PRO A 93 -19.20 10.77 -11.98
N PRO A 94 -20.43 10.98 -12.51
CA PRO A 94 -21.52 11.58 -11.74
C PRO A 94 -21.96 10.74 -10.53
N ALA A 95 -21.61 9.45 -10.48
CA ALA A 95 -21.95 8.54 -9.40
C ALA A 95 -20.89 8.51 -8.27
N ILE A 96 -19.90 9.42 -8.26
CA ILE A 96 -18.82 9.41 -7.27
C ILE A 96 -19.30 9.41 -5.81
N GLY A 97 -20.29 10.22 -5.46
CA GLY A 97 -20.82 10.25 -4.09
C GLY A 97 -21.39 8.89 -3.68
N PHE A 98 -22.18 8.28 -4.58
CA PHE A 98 -22.75 6.96 -4.38
C PHE A 98 -21.68 5.86 -4.25
N ALA A 99 -20.66 5.88 -5.10
CA ALA A 99 -19.55 4.93 -5.05
C ALA A 99 -18.73 5.07 -3.75
N ALA A 100 -18.50 6.30 -3.30
CA ALA A 100 -17.79 6.59 -2.05
C ALA A 100 -18.56 6.07 -0.82
N GLU A 101 -19.87 6.34 -0.74
CA GLU A 101 -20.72 5.82 0.34
C GLU A 101 -20.79 4.29 0.33
N THR A 102 -20.92 3.70 -0.86
CA THR A 102 -20.93 2.24 -0.99
C THR A 102 -19.62 1.65 -0.52
N PHE A 103 -18.48 2.20 -0.93
CA PHE A 103 -17.16 1.78 -0.45
C PHE A 103 -17.04 1.83 1.08
N LEU A 104 -17.50 2.90 1.72
CA LEU A 104 -17.43 3.06 3.18
C LEU A 104 -18.33 2.06 3.92
N LYS A 105 -19.49 1.71 3.37
CA LYS A 105 -20.41 0.69 3.95
C LYS A 105 -19.83 -0.72 3.93
N LEU A 106 -18.81 -0.99 3.11
CA LEU A 106 -18.13 -2.29 3.04
C LEU A 106 -17.03 -2.47 4.09
N GLN A 107 -16.79 -1.46 4.95
CA GLN A 107 -15.68 -1.46 5.89
C GLN A 107 -16.10 -1.85 7.33
N PRO A 108 -15.21 -2.50 8.10
CA PRO A 108 -14.05 -3.25 7.61
C PRO A 108 -14.49 -4.56 6.94
N PRO A 109 -13.81 -5.02 5.88
CA PRO A 109 -14.11 -6.31 5.26
C PRO A 109 -13.66 -7.49 6.16
N LEU A 110 -13.99 -8.71 5.75
CA LEU A 110 -13.46 -9.92 6.40
C LEU A 110 -11.92 -9.96 6.35
N PRO A 111 -11.24 -10.67 7.28
CA PRO A 111 -9.78 -10.80 7.28
C PRO A 111 -9.15 -11.29 5.98
N SER A 112 -9.83 -12.18 5.26
CA SER A 112 -9.42 -12.71 3.95
C SER A 112 -9.69 -11.75 2.79
N MET A 113 -10.21 -10.56 3.05
CA MET A 113 -10.71 -9.66 2.02
C MET A 113 -10.09 -8.28 2.10
N ASN A 114 -10.06 -7.63 0.95
CA ASN A 114 -9.81 -6.20 0.85
C ASN A 114 -10.75 -5.57 -0.17
N THR A 115 -11.02 -4.29 0.00
CA THR A 115 -11.85 -3.50 -0.90
C THR A 115 -11.02 -2.35 -1.44
N VAL A 116 -11.28 -1.95 -2.68
CA VAL A 116 -10.52 -0.92 -3.39
C VAL A 116 -11.49 -0.04 -4.16
N LEU A 117 -11.40 1.26 -3.94
CA LEU A 117 -11.99 2.29 -4.79
C LEU A 117 -10.85 2.94 -5.59
N ALA A 118 -10.84 2.76 -6.90
CA ALA A 118 -9.80 3.27 -7.78
C ALA A 118 -10.38 4.25 -8.80
N PHE A 119 -9.67 5.35 -9.03
CA PHE A 119 -9.96 6.33 -10.07
C PHE A 119 -8.92 6.21 -11.17
N MET A 120 -9.40 6.01 -12.39
CA MET A 120 -8.55 5.75 -13.54
C MET A 120 -9.20 6.19 -14.85
N ARG A 121 -8.37 6.39 -15.87
CA ARG A 121 -8.83 6.62 -17.24
C ARG A 121 -9.04 5.30 -17.94
N ALA A 122 -10.11 5.18 -18.71
CA ALA A 122 -10.42 3.99 -19.47
C ALA A 122 -9.28 3.62 -20.42
N PRO A 123 -8.81 2.37 -20.44
CA PRO A 123 -7.70 1.98 -21.28
C PRO A 123 -8.07 2.02 -22.78
N PRO A 124 -7.06 2.02 -23.67
CA PRO A 124 -7.27 1.80 -25.10
C PRO A 124 -8.06 0.50 -25.35
N GLY A 125 -8.94 0.51 -26.36
CA GLY A 125 -9.76 -0.65 -26.72
C GLY A 125 -11.08 -0.81 -25.94
N THR A 126 -11.35 0.06 -24.95
CA THR A 126 -12.69 0.18 -24.35
C THR A 126 -13.62 1.03 -25.24
N PRO A 127 -14.95 1.01 -25.03
CA PRO A 127 -15.88 1.85 -25.80
C PRO A 127 -15.65 3.36 -25.65
N ALA A 128 -15.02 3.81 -24.56
CA ALA A 128 -14.74 5.22 -24.29
C ALA A 128 -13.31 5.44 -23.77
N PRO A 129 -12.26 5.21 -24.58
CA PRO A 129 -10.87 5.32 -24.14
C PRO A 129 -10.54 6.70 -23.61
N GLY A 130 -9.82 6.77 -22.50
CA GLY A 130 -9.45 8.02 -21.84
C GLY A 130 -10.59 8.69 -21.04
N ALA A 131 -11.80 8.14 -21.05
CA ALA A 131 -12.87 8.62 -20.17
C ALA A 131 -12.55 8.30 -18.71
N PRO A 132 -12.86 9.19 -17.75
CA PRO A 132 -12.67 8.90 -16.34
C PRO A 132 -13.67 7.84 -15.84
N MET A 133 -13.17 6.93 -15.01
CA MET A 133 -13.94 5.82 -14.44
C MET A 133 -13.65 5.67 -12.95
N ILE A 134 -14.66 5.17 -12.22
CA ILE A 134 -14.56 4.82 -10.81
C ILE A 134 -14.76 3.32 -10.68
N ALA A 135 -13.73 2.60 -10.24
CA ALA A 135 -13.79 1.16 -10.05
C ALA A 135 -13.89 0.84 -8.56
N LEU A 136 -15.02 0.26 -8.14
CA LEU A 136 -15.18 -0.33 -6.81
C LEU A 136 -14.97 -1.85 -6.92
N THR A 137 -13.97 -2.37 -6.23
CA THR A 137 -13.58 -3.77 -6.29
C THR A 137 -13.51 -4.36 -4.87
N ALA A 138 -14.10 -5.54 -4.66
CA ALA A 138 -13.87 -6.38 -3.50
C ALA A 138 -13.13 -7.64 -3.94
N MET A 139 -12.09 -8.03 -3.20
CA MET A 139 -11.28 -9.22 -3.47
C MET A 139 -11.26 -10.12 -2.22
N SER A 140 -11.30 -11.43 -2.42
CA SER A 140 -11.24 -12.44 -1.35
C SER A 140 -10.20 -13.52 -1.64
N TYR A 141 -9.36 -13.79 -0.66
CA TYR A 141 -8.43 -14.92 -0.57
C TYR A 141 -9.08 -16.03 0.29
N GLY A 142 -10.30 -16.41 -0.04
CA GLY A 142 -11.14 -17.32 0.73
C GLY A 142 -12.23 -17.97 -0.11
N PRO A 143 -13.17 -18.74 0.50
CA PRO A 143 -14.31 -19.30 -0.20
C PRO A 143 -15.18 -18.22 -0.86
N GLY A 144 -15.55 -18.43 -2.14
CA GLY A 144 -16.34 -17.46 -2.92
C GLY A 144 -17.72 -17.18 -2.31
N GLN A 145 -18.40 -18.20 -1.79
CA GLN A 145 -19.72 -18.06 -1.16
C GLN A 145 -19.69 -17.16 0.10
N GLU A 146 -18.63 -17.24 0.90
CA GLU A 146 -18.45 -16.35 2.05
C GLU A 146 -18.19 -14.91 1.61
N ALA A 147 -17.42 -14.73 0.53
CA ALA A 147 -17.16 -13.42 -0.06
C ALA A 147 -18.44 -12.78 -0.62
N GLU A 148 -19.27 -13.55 -1.33
CA GLU A 148 -20.57 -13.09 -1.83
C GLU A 148 -21.50 -12.66 -0.70
N LYS A 149 -21.57 -13.45 0.37
CA LYS A 149 -22.37 -13.11 1.55
C LYS A 149 -21.85 -11.85 2.24
N ALA A 150 -20.54 -11.73 2.43
CA ALA A 150 -19.93 -10.56 3.06
C ALA A 150 -20.06 -9.29 2.21
N MET A 151 -20.11 -9.43 0.89
CA MET A 151 -20.22 -8.34 -0.08
C MET A 151 -21.61 -8.29 -0.73
N ALA A 152 -22.64 -8.78 -0.06
CA ALA A 152 -24.01 -8.86 -0.60
C ALA A 152 -24.52 -7.51 -1.12
N LEU A 153 -24.06 -6.40 -0.52
CA LEU A 153 -24.34 -5.04 -0.96
C LEU A 153 -23.95 -4.81 -2.44
N LEU A 154 -22.86 -5.42 -2.93
CA LEU A 154 -22.41 -5.31 -4.34
C LEU A 154 -23.27 -6.12 -5.33
N PHE A 155 -24.28 -6.83 -4.84
CA PHE A 155 -25.28 -7.56 -5.62
C PHE A 155 -26.66 -6.91 -5.56
N ASP A 156 -26.82 -5.84 -4.79
CA ASP A 156 -28.08 -5.12 -4.68
C ASP A 156 -28.49 -4.52 -6.05
N PRO A 157 -29.74 -4.71 -6.51
CA PRO A 157 -30.22 -4.19 -7.78
C PRO A 157 -30.06 -2.68 -7.96
N GLU A 158 -30.19 -1.88 -6.89
CA GLU A 158 -29.99 -0.43 -6.93
C GLU A 158 -28.53 -0.08 -7.22
N ILE A 159 -27.59 -0.78 -6.57
CA ILE A 159 -26.15 -0.61 -6.78
C ILE A 159 -25.75 -1.08 -8.18
N ILE A 160 -26.23 -2.25 -8.59
CA ILE A 160 -25.99 -2.80 -9.93
C ILE A 160 -26.53 -1.87 -11.01
N GLY A 161 -27.74 -1.32 -10.83
CA GLY A 161 -28.39 -0.45 -11.81
C GLY A 161 -27.64 0.86 -12.08
N LYS A 162 -26.71 1.25 -11.20
CA LYS A 162 -25.83 2.42 -11.38
C LYS A 162 -24.45 2.07 -11.94
N ALA A 163 -24.11 0.79 -12.06
CA ALA A 163 -22.83 0.32 -12.57
C ALA A 163 -22.91 -0.01 -14.08
N ILE A 164 -21.84 0.27 -14.81
CA ILE A 164 -21.74 0.05 -16.27
C ILE A 164 -21.34 -1.40 -16.59
N ASN A 165 -20.59 -2.05 -15.70
CA ASN A 165 -20.06 -3.39 -15.94
C ASN A 165 -19.85 -4.16 -14.61
N PRO A 166 -20.93 -4.65 -13.98
CA PRO A 166 -20.83 -5.49 -12.79
C PRO A 166 -20.31 -6.89 -13.17
N ALA A 167 -19.16 -7.28 -12.64
CA ALA A 167 -18.55 -8.58 -12.93
C ALA A 167 -18.07 -9.29 -11.66
N THR A 168 -18.20 -10.62 -11.66
CA THR A 168 -17.59 -11.51 -10.67
C THR A 168 -16.64 -12.44 -11.42
N VAL A 169 -15.38 -12.48 -11.00
CA VAL A 169 -14.34 -13.30 -11.64
C VAL A 169 -13.52 -14.03 -10.59
N TYR A 170 -13.02 -15.22 -10.96
CA TYR A 170 -12.04 -15.98 -10.19
C TYR A 170 -10.70 -15.89 -10.92
N THR A 171 -9.73 -15.21 -10.32
CA THR A 171 -8.39 -15.06 -10.90
C THR A 171 -7.46 -16.09 -10.26
N PRO A 172 -6.88 -17.04 -11.00
CA PRO A 172 -5.90 -17.97 -10.44
C PRO A 172 -4.78 -17.21 -9.72
N LEU A 173 -4.39 -17.64 -8.52
CA LEU A 173 -3.39 -16.92 -7.71
C LEU A 173 -2.07 -16.62 -8.47
N PRO A 174 -1.52 -17.52 -9.30
CA PRO A 174 -0.33 -17.20 -10.10
C PRO A 174 -0.50 -16.05 -11.10
N LEU A 175 -1.73 -15.72 -11.46
CA LEU A 175 -2.09 -14.64 -12.39
C LEU A 175 -2.55 -13.36 -11.66
N SER A 176 -2.45 -13.30 -10.33
CA SER A 176 -2.94 -12.17 -9.52
C SER A 176 -2.35 -10.82 -9.94
N SER A 177 -1.13 -10.83 -10.49
CA SER A 177 -0.41 -9.63 -10.91
C SER A 177 -0.54 -9.32 -12.41
N ALA A 178 -1.14 -10.21 -13.21
CA ALA A 178 -1.18 -10.08 -14.68
C ALA A 178 -1.88 -8.80 -15.14
N ALA A 179 -2.87 -8.31 -14.36
CA ALA A 179 -3.57 -7.06 -14.65
C ALA A 179 -2.68 -5.80 -14.57
N PHE A 180 -1.51 -5.89 -13.93
CA PHE A 180 -0.56 -4.79 -13.81
C PHE A 180 0.53 -4.80 -14.89
N GLU A 181 0.56 -5.81 -15.78
CA GLU A 181 1.55 -5.89 -16.87
C GLU A 181 1.59 -4.62 -17.75
N PRO A 182 0.45 -3.99 -18.12
CA PRO A 182 0.49 -2.74 -18.87
C PRO A 182 1.18 -1.58 -18.15
N LEU A 183 1.38 -1.69 -16.82
CA LEU A 183 2.10 -0.70 -16.04
C LEU A 183 3.62 -0.97 -15.97
N ASN A 184 4.07 -2.14 -16.42
CA ASN A 184 5.47 -2.57 -16.38
C ASN A 184 6.26 -2.00 -17.56
N VAL A 185 6.36 -0.67 -17.64
CA VAL A 185 7.06 0.04 -18.71
C VAL A 185 8.25 0.81 -18.16
N HIS A 186 9.42 0.64 -18.77
CA HIS A 186 10.65 1.36 -18.41
C HIS A 186 10.60 2.85 -18.78
N GLY A 187 11.36 3.68 -18.05
CA GLY A 187 11.45 5.12 -18.28
C GLY A 187 10.29 5.90 -17.66
N ASP A 188 10.07 7.12 -18.17
CA ASP A 188 9.08 8.09 -17.69
C ASP A 188 9.28 8.52 -16.22
N PHE A 189 8.48 9.49 -15.79
CA PHE A 189 8.39 9.89 -14.39
C PHE A 189 7.28 9.08 -13.73
N LYS A 190 7.68 8.14 -12.88
CA LYS A 190 6.78 7.29 -12.10
C LYS A 190 7.09 7.47 -10.63
N ASP A 191 6.07 7.79 -9.85
CA ASP A 191 6.22 7.97 -8.42
C ASP A 191 4.94 7.61 -7.67
N GLY A 192 5.06 7.21 -6.41
CA GLY A 192 3.93 6.83 -5.57
C GLY A 192 3.95 7.60 -4.26
N SER A 193 2.77 8.07 -3.85
CA SER A 193 2.59 8.64 -2.52
C SER A 193 1.48 7.91 -1.79
N SER A 194 1.52 7.87 -0.46
CA SER A 194 0.43 7.28 0.31
C SER A 194 0.26 7.87 1.70
N SER A 195 -0.93 7.64 2.26
CA SER A 195 -1.27 7.87 3.66
C SER A 195 -2.08 6.70 4.20
N PHE A 196 -1.72 6.23 5.39
CA PHE A 196 -2.51 5.28 6.16
C PHE A 196 -3.41 6.03 7.15
N LEU A 197 -4.70 5.71 7.13
CA LEU A 197 -5.72 6.47 7.86
C LEU A 197 -6.54 5.55 8.76
N LYS A 198 -6.99 6.07 9.91
CA LYS A 198 -8.02 5.41 10.75
C LYS A 198 -9.42 5.71 10.28
N THR A 199 -9.61 6.91 9.74
CA THR A 199 -10.93 7.40 9.37
C THR A 199 -10.90 8.03 8.00
N LEU A 200 -12.00 7.88 7.27
CA LEU A 200 -12.21 8.44 5.95
C LEU A 200 -13.72 8.66 5.77
N ASN A 201 -14.09 9.69 5.01
CA ASN A 201 -15.50 10.00 4.73
C ASN A 201 -15.73 10.25 3.24
N ALA A 202 -17.01 10.25 2.84
CA ALA A 202 -17.40 10.37 1.44
C ALA A 202 -17.01 11.73 0.82
N GLU A 203 -16.98 12.79 1.63
CA GLU A 203 -16.56 14.12 1.21
C GLU A 203 -15.08 14.13 0.78
N THR A 204 -14.18 13.59 1.60
CA THR A 204 -12.75 13.45 1.29
C THR A 204 -12.54 12.63 0.02
N ILE A 205 -13.22 11.48 -0.11
CA ILE A 205 -13.13 10.63 -1.31
C ILE A 205 -13.58 11.39 -2.56
N THR A 206 -14.72 12.08 -2.47
CA THR A 206 -15.29 12.83 -3.60
C THR A 206 -14.41 14.01 -3.99
N ALA A 207 -13.83 14.71 -3.02
CA ALA A 207 -12.87 15.78 -3.28
C ALA A 207 -11.57 15.25 -3.91
N GLY A 208 -11.07 14.09 -3.46
CA GLY A 208 -9.90 13.44 -4.06
C GLY A 208 -10.14 13.04 -5.51
N PHE A 209 -11.35 12.57 -5.85
CA PHE A 209 -11.74 12.30 -7.24
C PHE A 209 -11.68 13.57 -8.10
N ARG A 210 -12.16 14.70 -7.58
CA ARG A 210 -12.10 15.99 -8.30
C ARG A 210 -10.66 16.44 -8.52
N GLN A 211 -9.80 16.38 -7.50
CA GLN A 211 -8.37 16.69 -7.64
C GLN A 211 -7.69 15.79 -8.70
N TRP A 212 -7.99 14.49 -8.70
CA TRP A 212 -7.46 13.55 -9.69
C TRP A 212 -7.97 13.87 -11.12
N LEU A 213 -9.25 14.22 -11.26
CA LEU A 213 -9.81 14.65 -12.54
C LEU A 213 -9.12 15.90 -13.07
N GLU A 214 -9.02 16.95 -12.24
CA GLU A 214 -8.39 18.22 -12.59
C GLU A 214 -6.95 18.01 -13.07
N PHE A 215 -6.15 17.22 -12.32
CA PHE A 215 -4.79 16.89 -12.71
C PHE A 215 -4.74 16.13 -14.06
N THR A 216 -5.52 15.06 -14.19
CA THR A 216 -5.47 14.19 -15.39
C THR A 216 -6.16 14.77 -16.63
N ASP A 217 -7.01 15.79 -16.47
CA ASP A 217 -7.55 16.58 -17.58
C ASP A 217 -6.56 17.67 -18.02
N LYS A 218 -5.91 18.33 -17.07
CA LYS A 218 -4.93 19.39 -17.35
C LYS A 218 -3.66 18.87 -18.01
N TYR A 219 -3.19 17.69 -17.60
CA TYR A 219 -1.94 17.09 -18.10
C TYR A 219 -2.23 15.80 -18.90
N PRO A 220 -2.28 15.86 -20.25
CA PRO A 220 -2.59 14.70 -21.07
C PRO A 220 -1.63 13.52 -20.89
N ASP A 221 -0.35 13.78 -20.66
CA ASP A 221 0.65 12.74 -20.39
C ASP A 221 0.55 12.17 -18.97
N GLY A 222 -0.20 12.82 -18.07
CA GLY A 222 -0.51 12.36 -16.71
C GLY A 222 -1.70 11.40 -16.61
N LYS A 223 -2.42 11.12 -17.71
CA LYS A 223 -3.68 10.32 -17.72
C LYS A 223 -3.55 8.89 -17.19
N ARG A 224 -2.34 8.35 -17.11
CA ARG A 224 -2.06 7.01 -16.54
C ARG A 224 -1.97 7.02 -15.01
N THR A 225 -1.95 8.21 -14.40
CA THR A 225 -1.95 8.37 -12.95
C THR A 225 -3.21 7.78 -12.34
N LEU A 226 -3.05 6.92 -11.33
CA LEU A 226 -4.15 6.33 -10.57
C LEU A 226 -4.27 7.00 -9.22
N LEU A 227 -5.50 7.15 -8.73
CA LEU A 227 -5.79 7.38 -7.32
C LEU A 227 -6.48 6.14 -6.78
N VAL A 228 -6.00 5.61 -5.65
CA VAL A 228 -6.48 4.35 -5.07
C VAL A 228 -6.77 4.56 -3.59
N ILE A 229 -7.93 4.10 -3.13
CA ILE A 229 -8.29 4.06 -1.72
C ILE A 229 -8.66 2.62 -1.40
N ALA A 230 -7.85 1.96 -0.59
CA ALA A 230 -8.06 0.59 -0.16
C ALA A 230 -8.54 0.54 1.29
N GLY A 231 -9.42 -0.41 1.58
CA GLY A 231 -9.88 -0.76 2.91
C GLY A 231 -9.62 -2.24 3.21
N PHE A 232 -9.09 -2.54 4.39
CA PHE A 232 -8.74 -3.91 4.81
C PHE A 232 -8.91 -4.10 6.32
N ASN A 233 -8.95 -5.36 6.75
CA ASN A 233 -9.09 -5.70 8.15
C ASN A 233 -7.75 -5.58 8.91
N THR A 234 -7.74 -4.83 10.02
CA THR A 234 -6.52 -4.57 10.83
C THR A 234 -6.37 -5.48 12.04
N LYS A 235 -7.33 -6.38 12.33
CA LYS A 235 -7.30 -7.19 13.55
C LYS A 235 -5.97 -7.95 13.71
N LYS A 236 -5.53 -8.62 12.64
CA LYS A 236 -4.27 -9.39 12.67
C LYS A 236 -3.04 -8.49 12.86
N LEU A 237 -3.06 -7.31 12.25
CA LEU A 237 -1.99 -6.33 12.39
C LEU A 237 -1.91 -5.81 13.82
N ALA A 238 -3.05 -5.52 14.45
CA ALA A 238 -3.13 -5.11 15.85
C ALA A 238 -2.63 -6.21 16.79
N GLU A 239 -2.98 -7.49 16.56
CA GLU A 239 -2.45 -8.63 17.34
C GLU A 239 -0.92 -8.68 17.31
N TYR A 240 -0.30 -8.51 16.13
CA TYR A 240 1.16 -8.42 16.03
C TYR A 240 1.70 -7.18 16.75
N GLY A 241 0.97 -6.06 16.71
CA GLY A 241 1.32 -4.83 17.41
C GLY A 241 1.34 -4.96 18.94
N GLU A 242 0.70 -5.98 19.51
CA GLU A 242 0.67 -6.17 20.96
C GLU A 242 1.80 -7.04 21.53
N ILE A 243 2.41 -7.88 20.71
CA ILE A 243 3.50 -8.77 21.15
C ILE A 243 4.87 -8.06 21.12
N PRO A 244 5.83 -8.44 21.99
CA PRO A 244 7.14 -7.79 22.06
C PRO A 244 7.89 -7.74 20.72
N GLU A 245 7.83 -8.83 19.94
CA GLU A 245 8.51 -8.88 18.64
C GLU A 245 7.92 -7.86 17.65
N GLY A 246 6.60 -7.75 17.57
CA GLY A 246 5.95 -6.83 16.64
C GLY A 246 6.05 -5.37 17.05
N LYS A 247 6.12 -5.08 18.36
CA LYS A 247 6.46 -3.75 18.92
C LYS A 247 7.89 -3.33 18.60
N ALA A 248 8.82 -4.29 18.51
CA ALA A 248 10.21 -4.02 18.18
C ALA A 248 10.40 -3.62 16.70
N LYS A 249 9.61 -4.19 15.79
CA LYS A 249 9.61 -3.85 14.35
C LYS A 249 9.18 -2.39 14.11
N PHE A 250 9.58 -1.83 12.97
CA PHE A 250 9.35 -0.43 12.60
C PHE A 250 8.09 -0.31 11.74
N CYS A 251 6.92 -0.43 12.38
CA CYS A 251 5.63 -0.31 11.71
C CYS A 251 4.56 0.21 12.66
N GLU A 252 4.25 1.50 12.53
CA GLU A 252 3.32 2.23 13.42
C GLU A 252 1.96 2.50 12.77
N ILE A 253 1.58 1.67 11.80
CA ILE A 253 0.31 1.79 11.05
C ILE A 253 -0.63 0.60 11.25
N ARG A 254 -0.36 -0.24 12.26
CA ARG A 254 -1.06 -1.52 12.46
C ARG A 254 -2.56 -1.40 12.73
N ASP A 255 -3.00 -0.23 13.16
CA ASP A 255 -4.40 0.12 13.48
C ASP A 255 -5.03 1.04 12.41
N ARG A 256 -4.39 1.22 11.26
CA ARG A 256 -4.88 2.04 10.13
C ARG A 256 -5.54 1.14 9.09
N ASN A 257 -6.86 1.23 8.95
CA ASN A 257 -7.67 0.35 8.10
C ASN A 257 -7.85 0.87 6.66
N PHE A 258 -7.45 2.12 6.41
CA PHE A 258 -7.46 2.71 5.08
C PHE A 258 -6.04 2.98 4.58
N PHE A 259 -5.83 2.69 3.31
CA PHE A 259 -4.63 3.06 2.56
C PHE A 259 -5.03 3.90 1.35
N ALA A 260 -4.83 5.21 1.44
CA ALA A 260 -5.04 6.14 0.34
C ALA A 260 -3.72 6.37 -0.36
N SER A 261 -3.66 6.17 -1.67
CA SER A 261 -2.42 6.29 -2.43
C SER A 261 -2.65 6.85 -3.82
N THR A 262 -1.58 7.38 -4.39
CA THR A 262 -1.50 7.75 -5.80
C THR A 262 -0.40 6.94 -6.46
N TRP A 263 -0.63 6.55 -7.70
CA TRP A 263 0.36 5.88 -8.54
C TRP A 263 0.56 6.73 -9.78
N GLY A 264 1.50 7.65 -9.67
CA GLY A 264 1.80 8.69 -10.63
C GLY A 264 2.55 8.17 -11.85
N TRP A 265 2.17 8.69 -13.02
CA TRP A 265 2.86 8.42 -14.28
C TRP A 265 2.68 9.58 -15.24
N CYS A 266 3.79 10.20 -15.62
CA CYS A 266 3.85 11.19 -16.69
C CYS A 266 5.19 11.14 -17.43
N THR A 267 5.30 11.87 -18.53
CA THR A 267 6.48 11.81 -19.42
C THR A 267 7.36 13.05 -19.37
N THR A 268 6.83 14.16 -18.84
CA THR A 268 7.55 15.44 -18.78
C THR A 268 7.91 15.84 -17.34
N PRO A 269 9.03 16.55 -17.13
CA PRO A 269 9.38 17.12 -15.82
C PRO A 269 8.35 18.11 -15.27
N GLU A 270 7.69 18.87 -16.16
CA GLU A 270 6.63 19.81 -15.77
C GLU A 270 5.44 19.07 -15.16
N THR A 271 4.94 18.04 -15.85
CA THR A 271 3.86 17.21 -15.31
C THR A 271 4.31 16.48 -14.05
N ALA A 272 5.56 16.04 -13.95
CA ALA A 272 6.08 15.39 -12.75
C ALA A 272 6.05 16.32 -11.53
N THR A 273 6.42 17.58 -11.72
CA THR A 273 6.34 18.59 -10.67
C THR A 273 4.89 18.82 -10.22
N ALA A 274 3.97 18.97 -11.18
CA ALA A 274 2.55 19.13 -10.87
C ALA A 274 1.93 17.88 -10.21
N MET A 275 2.40 16.69 -10.61
CA MET A 275 2.01 15.41 -10.03
C MET A 275 2.39 15.37 -8.56
N TRP A 276 3.62 15.71 -8.18
CA TRP A 276 4.04 15.77 -6.78
C TRP A 276 3.20 16.73 -5.95
N SER A 277 2.86 17.91 -6.48
CA SER A 277 1.94 18.85 -5.81
C SER A 277 0.56 18.22 -5.59
N PHE A 278 -0.04 17.62 -6.62
CA PHE A 278 -1.29 16.89 -6.52
C PHE A 278 -1.24 15.77 -5.45
N GLN A 279 -0.15 15.01 -5.42
CA GLN A 279 0.05 13.93 -4.46
C GLN A 279 0.10 14.44 -3.01
N ASN A 280 0.78 15.56 -2.77
CA ASN A 280 0.89 16.17 -1.44
C ASN A 280 -0.44 16.79 -1.01
N GLU A 281 -1.15 17.46 -1.92
CA GLU A 281 -2.49 17.98 -1.68
C GLU A 281 -3.51 16.89 -1.36
N PHE A 282 -3.46 15.76 -2.08
CA PHE A 282 -4.34 14.63 -1.79
C PHE A 282 -4.05 13.97 -0.44
N ASN A 283 -2.77 13.81 -0.07
CA ASN A 283 -2.40 13.32 1.25
C ASN A 283 -2.87 14.28 2.36
N ALA A 284 -2.71 15.59 2.18
CA ALA A 284 -3.21 16.59 3.12
C ALA A 284 -4.75 16.56 3.24
N LEU A 285 -5.45 16.41 2.11
CA LEU A 285 -6.90 16.26 2.06
C LEU A 285 -7.38 15.02 2.84
N CYS A 286 -6.69 13.89 2.68
CA CYS A 286 -6.98 12.66 3.41
C CYS A 286 -6.80 12.82 4.92
N ARG A 287 -5.73 13.50 5.34
CA ARG A 287 -5.38 13.69 6.75
C ARG A 287 -6.25 14.74 7.45
N LYS A 288 -6.88 15.66 6.71
CA LYS A 288 -7.71 16.74 7.29
C LYS A 288 -8.79 16.21 8.23
N ASN A 289 -9.39 15.06 7.90
CA ASN A 289 -10.47 14.46 8.68
C ASN A 289 -9.99 13.30 9.58
N ASP A 290 -8.72 12.88 9.46
CA ASP A 290 -8.15 11.82 10.30
C ASP A 290 -7.38 12.43 11.48
N THR A 291 -7.94 12.28 12.68
CA THR A 291 -7.35 12.83 13.91
C THR A 291 -6.12 12.06 14.40
N ALA A 292 -5.81 10.92 13.77
CA ALA A 292 -4.64 10.13 14.09
C ALA A 292 -3.35 10.85 13.66
N ILE A 293 -2.24 10.53 14.33
CA ILE A 293 -0.93 11.02 13.89
C ILE A 293 -0.71 10.55 12.44
N PRO A 294 -0.34 11.46 11.51
CA PRO A 294 -0.07 11.12 10.13
C PRO A 294 0.93 9.98 10.03
N ARG A 295 0.61 8.98 9.21
CA ARG A 295 1.50 7.85 8.96
C ARG A 295 1.53 7.41 7.50
N THR A 296 2.68 6.95 7.05
CA THR A 296 2.90 6.32 5.75
C THR A 296 3.96 5.22 5.84
N PHE A 297 4.24 4.52 4.74
CA PHE A 297 5.35 3.56 4.65
C PHE A 297 6.58 4.21 4.00
N ALA A 298 7.77 3.76 4.43
CA ALA A 298 9.03 4.16 3.80
C ALA A 298 9.10 3.79 2.30
N ASN A 299 8.32 2.79 1.86
CA ASN A 299 8.22 2.41 0.44
C ASN A 299 7.54 3.46 -0.44
N ASN A 300 6.78 4.39 0.14
CA ASN A 300 5.98 5.38 -0.58
C ASN A 300 6.29 6.80 -0.09
N LEU A 301 7.51 7.00 0.41
CA LEU A 301 7.99 8.32 0.75
C LEU A 301 8.16 9.15 -0.53
N THR A 302 7.86 10.43 -0.41
CA THR A 302 8.18 11.47 -1.38
C THR A 302 9.29 12.36 -0.81
N PRO A 303 9.94 13.20 -1.62
CA PRO A 303 10.95 14.15 -1.12
C PRO A 303 10.44 15.10 -0.01
N GLU A 304 9.13 15.33 0.09
CA GLU A 304 8.50 16.17 1.11
C GLU A 304 7.97 15.38 2.32
N THR A 305 8.08 14.04 2.31
CA THR A 305 7.62 13.21 3.44
C THR A 305 8.47 13.47 4.66
N LYS A 306 7.83 13.93 5.74
CA LYS A 306 8.51 14.16 7.02
C LYS A 306 8.81 12.84 7.71
N LEU A 307 9.92 12.75 8.44
CA LEU A 307 10.32 11.50 9.11
C LEU A 307 9.29 11.07 10.16
N GLU A 308 8.64 12.03 10.81
CA GLU A 308 7.61 11.84 11.82
C GLU A 308 6.33 11.21 11.24
N GLU A 309 6.19 11.20 9.91
CA GLU A 309 5.14 10.46 9.21
C GLU A 309 5.52 8.99 8.98
N LEU A 310 6.79 8.64 9.09
CA LEU A 310 7.23 7.24 8.98
C LEU A 310 7.14 6.56 10.33
N HIS A 311 7.73 7.19 11.36
CA HIS A 311 7.83 6.63 12.70
C HIS A 311 7.78 7.72 13.78
N SER A 312 7.57 7.32 15.03
CA SER A 312 7.67 8.18 16.21
C SER A 312 9.11 8.64 16.44
N ASP A 313 9.28 9.72 17.21
CA ASP A 313 10.60 10.27 17.57
C ASP A 313 11.52 9.22 18.20
N GLU A 314 10.97 8.34 19.04
CA GLU A 314 11.71 7.23 19.66
C GLU A 314 12.27 6.26 18.60
N LYS A 315 11.42 5.83 17.67
CA LYS A 315 11.81 4.94 16.58
C LYS A 315 12.77 5.62 15.60
N ILE A 316 12.57 6.90 15.28
CA ILE A 316 13.51 7.67 14.46
C ILE A 316 14.88 7.75 15.13
N ALA A 317 14.93 8.02 16.44
CA ALA A 317 16.18 8.07 17.20
C ALA A 317 16.90 6.71 17.18
N GLU A 318 16.16 5.61 17.32
CA GLU A 318 16.73 4.26 17.23
C GLU A 318 17.25 3.94 15.83
N LEU A 319 16.56 4.31 14.75
CA LEU A 319 17.05 4.12 13.38
C LEU A 319 18.32 4.92 13.11
N LYS A 320 18.42 6.16 13.62
CA LYS A 320 19.64 6.98 13.55
C LYS A 320 20.79 6.31 14.32
N ARG A 321 20.52 5.77 15.51
CA ARG A 321 21.52 5.05 16.32
C ARG A 321 22.03 3.81 15.60
N VAL A 322 21.13 2.95 15.11
CA VAL A 322 21.47 1.74 14.34
C VAL A 322 22.27 2.12 13.09
N LYS A 323 21.85 3.15 12.36
CA LYS A 323 22.57 3.64 11.18
C LYS A 323 24.01 4.04 11.53
N LYS A 324 24.20 4.83 12.59
CA LYS A 324 25.53 5.25 13.06
C LYS A 324 26.40 4.08 13.51
N THR A 325 25.82 3.05 14.12
CA THR A 325 26.56 1.85 14.55
C THR A 325 27.04 1.01 13.37
N TRP A 326 26.19 0.80 12.35
CA TRP A 326 26.44 -0.17 11.29
C TRP A 326 26.98 0.41 9.99
N ASP A 327 26.84 1.72 9.80
CA ASP A 327 27.36 2.46 8.66
C ASP A 327 27.67 3.92 9.04
N PRO A 328 28.68 4.14 9.91
CA PRO A 328 29.05 5.48 10.41
C PRO A 328 29.52 6.43 9.31
N GLU A 329 30.13 5.91 8.25
CA GLU A 329 30.64 6.68 7.12
C GLU A 329 29.56 6.99 6.07
N GLY A 330 28.34 6.46 6.25
CA GLY A 330 27.23 6.70 5.35
C GLY A 330 27.40 6.11 3.95
N LEU A 331 28.10 4.96 3.83
CA LEU A 331 28.34 4.28 2.55
C LEU A 331 27.03 3.98 1.81
N PHE A 332 26.01 3.54 2.54
CA PHE A 332 24.69 3.30 2.01
C PHE A 332 23.78 4.49 2.31
N TRP A 333 23.20 5.12 1.30
CA TRP A 333 22.26 6.21 1.53
C TRP A 333 21.04 5.75 2.34
N SER A 334 20.65 6.53 3.35
CA SER A 334 19.48 6.29 4.20
C SER A 334 18.87 7.62 4.67
N LEU A 335 17.56 7.62 4.93
CA LEU A 335 16.84 8.76 5.53
C LEU A 335 17.35 9.16 6.91
N TYR A 336 17.98 8.23 7.62
CA TYR A 336 18.47 8.41 8.99
C TYR A 336 19.98 8.65 9.05
N GLY A 337 20.66 8.68 7.90
CA GLY A 337 22.07 9.05 7.81
C GLY A 337 22.24 10.55 8.01
N GLU A 338 23.36 10.95 8.60
CA GLU A 338 23.78 12.35 8.52
C GLU A 338 24.10 12.67 7.05
N LYS A 339 23.71 13.86 6.56
CA LYS A 339 24.11 14.28 5.20
C LYS A 339 25.63 14.36 5.18
N SER A 340 26.27 13.51 4.38
CA SER A 340 27.67 13.68 4.01
C SER A 340 27.83 15.08 3.44
N SER A 341 28.61 15.91 4.14
CA SER A 341 28.89 17.32 3.83
C SER A 341 29.51 17.52 2.46
#